data_AF-A0A4Y1WT51-F1
#
_entry.id   AF-A0A4Y1WT51-F1
#
_cell.length_a   1.000
_cell.length_b   1.000
_cell.length_c   1.000
_cell.angle_alpha   90.00
_cell.angle_beta   90.00
_cell.angle_gamma   90.00
#
_symmetry.space_group_name_H-M   'P 1'
#
loop_
_entity.id
_entity.type
_entity.pdbx_description
1 polymer ?
#
loop_
_entity_poly.entity_id
_entity_poly.type
_entity_poly.pdbx_seq_one_letter_code
_entity_poly.pdbx_strand_id
1 'polypeptide(L)'
;MTGDDFTLDVNNPQAPKILCVGNNPDRQSIYSAALGLYNSRIIRLINKKHRLKSAVIIDELPTVYIRGLDNLIATARSNKVAVCLGFQDFSQLERDYGEKEAKVIQNTVGNLFVGQVVGDTARTLSERFGKIVQQRESVSRSNDNVTTSTNT
;
A
#
# COMPACT_ATOMS: atom_id res chain seq x y z
N MET A 1 -13.50 31.04 -10.22
CA MET A 1 -13.67 29.81 -11.01
C MET A 1 -15.06 29.29 -10.69
N THR A 2 -15.96 29.25 -11.67
CA THR A 2 -17.27 28.59 -11.56
C THR A 2 -17.02 27.07 -11.53
N GLY A 3 -17.60 26.38 -10.55
CA GLY A 3 -17.24 25.00 -10.17
C GLY A 3 -17.64 23.88 -11.15
N ASP A 4 -18.07 24.22 -12.37
CA ASP A 4 -18.61 23.27 -13.35
C ASP A 4 -17.55 22.66 -14.29
N ASP A 5 -16.31 23.15 -14.26
CA ASP A 5 -15.25 22.74 -15.20
C ASP A 5 -14.26 21.70 -14.64
N PHE A 6 -14.51 21.14 -13.44
CA PHE A 6 -13.57 20.18 -12.86
C PHE A 6 -13.77 18.77 -13.42
N THR A 7 -12.93 18.41 -14.38
CA THR A 7 -12.85 17.06 -14.93
C THR A 7 -11.90 16.18 -14.10
N LEU A 8 -12.31 14.94 -13.84
CA LEU A 8 -11.54 13.93 -13.08
C LEU A 8 -10.38 13.31 -13.88
N ASP A 9 -9.99 13.89 -15.02
CA ASP A 9 -8.95 13.39 -15.93
C ASP A 9 -7.55 13.85 -15.50
N VAL A 10 -7.15 13.45 -14.28
CA VAL A 10 -5.95 13.93 -13.58
C VAL A 10 -4.67 13.83 -14.42
N ASN A 11 -4.48 12.73 -15.17
CA ASN A 11 -3.26 12.48 -15.96
C ASN A 11 -3.40 12.77 -17.46
N ASN A 12 -4.29 13.69 -17.83
CA ASN A 12 -4.45 14.15 -19.21
C ASN A 12 -3.19 14.88 -19.72
N PRO A 13 -2.55 14.46 -20.84
CA PRO A 13 -1.39 15.15 -21.40
C PRO A 13 -1.60 16.62 -21.76
N GLN A 14 -2.82 17.02 -22.11
CA GLN A 14 -3.14 18.39 -22.51
C GLN A 14 -3.46 19.31 -21.33
N ALA A 15 -3.97 18.73 -20.23
CA ALA A 15 -4.42 19.48 -19.06
C ALA A 15 -4.18 18.63 -17.80
N PRO A 16 -2.92 18.41 -17.39
CA PRO A 16 -2.60 17.63 -16.21
C PRO A 16 -3.06 18.35 -14.95
N LYS A 17 -3.47 17.59 -13.94
CA LYS A 17 -4.00 18.12 -12.68
C LYS A 17 -3.43 17.33 -11.51
N ILE A 18 -3.47 17.93 -10.34
CA ILE A 18 -3.27 17.25 -9.07
C ILE A 18 -4.60 17.30 -8.33
N LEU A 19 -5.06 16.14 -7.86
CA LEU A 19 -6.28 16.02 -7.08
C LEU A 19 -5.89 15.56 -5.68
N CYS A 20 -6.26 16.34 -4.67
CA CYS A 20 -6.18 15.98 -3.27
C CYS A 20 -7.60 15.78 -2.74
N VAL A 21 -7.86 14.64 -2.12
CA VAL A 21 -9.15 14.31 -1.52
C VAL A 21 -8.95 14.18 -0.02
N GLY A 22 -9.61 15.05 0.74
CA GLY A 22 -9.68 14.97 2.19
C GLY A 22 -11.00 14.33 2.62
N ASN A 23 -10.94 13.48 3.64
CA ASN A 23 -12.14 12.99 4.31
C ASN A 23 -12.25 13.63 5.70
N ASN A 24 -13.48 13.90 6.14
CA ASN A 24 -13.74 14.33 7.51
C ASN A 24 -14.19 13.11 8.33
N PRO A 25 -13.43 12.68 9.35
CA PRO A 25 -13.77 11.51 10.18
C PRO A 25 -15.18 11.58 10.77
N ASP A 26 -15.63 12.76 11.21
CA ASP A 26 -16.94 12.97 11.84
C ASP A 26 -18.11 12.78 10.87
N ARG A 27 -17.83 12.84 9.56
CA ARG A 27 -18.83 12.75 8.48
C ARG A 27 -18.53 11.63 7.49
N GLN A 28 -17.68 10.68 7.89
CA GLN A 28 -17.22 9.61 7.01
C GLN A 28 -18.39 8.78 6.47
N SER A 29 -19.39 8.45 7.29
CA SER A 29 -20.58 7.71 6.85
C SER A 29 -21.36 8.45 5.77
N ILE A 30 -21.48 9.77 5.88
CA ILE A 30 -22.24 10.62 4.96
C ILE A 30 -21.50 10.77 3.62
N TYR A 31 -20.17 10.97 3.65
CA TYR A 31 -19.38 11.22 2.43
C TYR A 31 -18.85 9.95 1.76
N SER A 32 -18.86 8.81 2.46
CA SER A 32 -18.32 7.53 1.98
C SER A 32 -18.84 7.13 0.60
N ALA A 33 -20.14 7.25 0.35
CA ALA A 33 -20.75 6.88 -0.92
C ALA A 33 -20.29 7.78 -2.08
N ALA A 34 -20.26 9.09 -1.85
CA ALA A 34 -19.81 10.05 -2.86
C ALA A 34 -18.32 9.88 -3.16
N LEU A 35 -17.48 9.80 -2.12
CA LEU A 35 -16.05 9.58 -2.24
C LEU A 35 -15.73 8.25 -2.94
N GLY A 36 -16.46 7.18 -2.62
CA GLY A 36 -16.33 5.90 -3.29
C GLY A 36 -16.65 5.99 -4.79
N LEU A 37 -17.71 6.73 -5.17
CA LEU A 37 -18.06 6.97 -6.57
C LEU A 37 -16.95 7.73 -7.30
N TYR A 38 -16.49 8.85 -6.72
CA TYR A 38 -15.40 9.65 -7.30
C TYR A 38 -14.13 8.83 -7.47
N ASN A 39 -13.70 8.10 -6.43
CA ASN A 39 -12.50 7.28 -6.46
C ASN A 39 -12.59 6.18 -7.53
N SER A 40 -13.73 5.47 -7.60
CA SER A 40 -13.93 4.44 -8.63
C SER A 40 -13.86 5.01 -10.05
N ARG A 41 -14.33 6.24 -10.25
CA ARG A 41 -14.27 6.94 -11.54
C ARG A 41 -12.85 7.38 -11.87
N ILE A 42 -12.14 8.00 -10.93
CA ILE A 42 -10.75 8.46 -11.10
C ILE A 42 -9.86 7.28 -11.48
N ILE A 43 -9.98 6.15 -10.79
CA ILE A 43 -9.20 4.93 -11.05
C ILE A 43 -9.35 4.44 -12.49
N ARG A 44 -10.58 4.45 -13.03
CA ARG A 44 -10.83 4.09 -14.42
C ARG A 44 -10.27 5.11 -15.42
N LEU A 45 -10.21 6.39 -15.05
CA LEU A 45 -9.71 7.45 -15.93
C LEU A 45 -8.19 7.45 -16.02
N ILE A 46 -7.50 7.29 -14.88
CA ILE A 46 -6.04 7.28 -14.82
C ILE A 46 -5.45 6.01 -15.42
N ASN A 47 -6.15 4.88 -15.32
CA ASN A 47 -5.68 3.57 -15.78
C ASN A 47 -5.96 3.36 -17.28
N LYS A 48 -5.43 4.26 -18.13
CA LYS A 48 -5.58 4.24 -19.58
C LYS A 48 -4.23 4.41 -20.27
N LYS A 49 -4.08 3.80 -21.45
CA LYS A 49 -2.90 3.97 -22.31
C LYS A 49 -2.78 5.43 -22.79
N HIS A 50 -1.57 5.83 -23.15
CA HIS A 50 -1.25 7.16 -23.70
C HIS A 50 -1.58 8.34 -22.78
N ARG A 51 -1.66 8.10 -21.45
CA ARG A 51 -1.73 9.14 -20.44
C ARG A 51 -0.36 9.44 -19.85
N LEU A 52 -0.26 10.56 -19.12
CA LEU A 52 0.96 10.89 -18.39
C LEU A 52 1.19 9.91 -17.25
N LYS A 53 2.46 9.78 -16.84
CA LYS A 53 2.82 9.06 -15.62
C LYS A 53 2.10 9.72 -14.44
N SER A 54 1.52 8.94 -13.56
CA SER A 54 0.77 9.46 -12.40
C SER A 54 0.95 8.57 -11.18
N ALA A 55 0.63 9.11 -10.02
CA ALA A 55 0.65 8.36 -8.76
C ALA A 55 -0.73 8.44 -8.09
N VAL A 56 -1.15 7.32 -7.49
CA VAL A 56 -2.24 7.26 -6.53
C VAL A 56 -1.61 6.96 -5.18
N ILE A 57 -1.75 7.90 -4.25
CA ILE A 57 -1.21 7.81 -2.91
C ILE A 57 -2.40 7.83 -1.95
N ILE A 58 -2.51 6.80 -1.14
CA ILE A 58 -3.56 6.65 -0.14
C ILE A 58 -2.86 6.47 1.19
N ASP A 59 -3.02 7.45 2.09
CA ASP A 59 -2.32 7.48 3.37
C ASP A 59 -2.90 6.45 4.37
N GLU A 60 -4.23 6.32 4.42
CA GLU A 60 -4.92 5.33 5.24
C GLU A 60 -6.03 4.65 4.45
N LEU A 61 -5.74 3.48 3.89
CA LEU A 61 -6.63 2.75 2.99
C LEU A 61 -7.99 2.35 3.61
N PRO A 62 -8.06 1.85 4.87
CA PRO A 62 -9.27 1.73 5.68
C PRO A 62 -10.23 2.93 5.68
N THR A 63 -9.75 4.16 5.55
CA THR A 63 -10.63 5.34 5.68
C THR A 63 -11.60 5.50 4.51
N VAL A 64 -11.31 4.90 3.35
CA VAL A 64 -12.14 4.99 2.16
C VAL A 64 -12.14 3.67 1.41
N TYR A 65 -13.31 3.03 1.31
CA TYR A 65 -13.45 1.85 0.46
C TYR A 65 -13.33 2.23 -1.02
N ILE A 66 -12.40 1.58 -1.71
CA ILE A 66 -12.11 1.83 -3.12
C ILE A 66 -12.41 0.57 -3.93
N ARG A 67 -13.56 0.57 -4.59
CA ARG A 67 -13.95 -0.51 -5.47
C ARG A 67 -13.02 -0.61 -6.69
N GLY A 68 -12.46 -1.81 -6.93
CA GLY A 68 -11.59 -2.10 -8.07
C GLY A 68 -10.12 -1.71 -7.84
N LEU A 69 -9.71 -1.52 -6.59
CA LEU A 69 -8.33 -1.27 -6.21
C LEU A 69 -7.40 -2.43 -6.59
N ASP A 70 -7.85 -3.66 -6.41
CA ASP A 70 -7.16 -4.89 -6.85
C ASP A 70 -6.76 -4.84 -8.33
N ASN A 71 -7.72 -4.49 -9.20
CA ASN A 71 -7.48 -4.36 -10.63
C ASN A 71 -6.55 -3.19 -10.96
N LEU A 72 -6.69 -2.07 -10.24
CA LEU A 72 -5.75 -0.96 -10.38
C LEU A 72 -4.33 -1.43 -10.06
N ILE A 73 -4.07 -2.05 -8.92
CA ILE A 73 -2.74 -2.51 -8.53
C ILE A 73 -2.18 -3.48 -9.58
N ALA A 74 -2.99 -4.41 -10.08
CA ALA A 74 -2.57 -5.41 -11.05
C ALA A 74 -2.18 -4.81 -12.43
N THR A 75 -2.89 -3.78 -12.89
CA THR A 75 -2.75 -3.27 -14.28
C THR A 75 -2.06 -1.90 -14.38
N ALA A 76 -2.01 -1.13 -13.29
CA ALA A 76 -1.49 0.23 -13.20
C ALA A 76 -0.07 0.37 -13.76
N ARG A 77 0.80 -0.63 -13.53
CA ARG A 77 2.19 -0.63 -14.02
C ARG A 77 2.25 -0.44 -15.55
N SER A 78 1.40 -1.15 -16.30
CA SER A 78 1.37 -1.08 -17.76
C SER A 78 0.97 0.31 -18.28
N ASN A 79 0.16 1.03 -17.49
CA ASN A 79 -0.28 2.39 -17.76
C ASN A 79 0.58 3.46 -17.06
N LYS A 80 1.74 3.08 -16.52
CA LYS A 80 2.69 3.99 -15.83
C LYS A 80 2.05 4.74 -14.65
N VAL A 81 1.14 4.08 -13.95
CA VAL A 81 0.53 4.57 -12.71
C VAL A 81 1.23 3.89 -11.53
N ALA A 82 1.81 4.67 -10.62
CA ALA A 82 2.34 4.19 -9.36
C ALA A 82 1.22 4.17 -8.31
N VAL A 83 1.10 3.11 -7.53
CA VAL A 83 0.13 3.00 -6.44
C VAL A 83 0.90 2.85 -5.13
N CYS A 84 0.64 3.74 -4.18
CA CYS A 84 1.21 3.73 -2.84
C CYS A 84 0.06 3.66 -1.83
N LEU A 85 0.09 2.64 -0.97
CA LEU A 85 -0.96 2.33 -0.01
C LEU A 85 -0.36 2.35 1.40
N GLY A 86 -0.91 3.18 2.27
CA GLY A 86 -0.67 3.17 3.70
C GLY A 86 -1.84 2.53 4.45
N PHE A 87 -1.51 1.75 5.46
CA PHE A 87 -2.41 1.16 6.45
C PHE A 87 -1.56 0.71 7.65
N GLN A 88 -2.18 0.60 8.83
CA GLN A 88 -1.45 0.33 10.07
C GLN A 88 -1.15 -1.15 10.29
N ASP A 89 -2.10 -2.03 9.95
CA ASP A 89 -1.99 -3.47 10.22
C ASP A 89 -2.78 -4.29 9.19
N PHE A 90 -2.33 -5.52 8.90
CA PHE A 90 -3.03 -6.40 7.97
C PHE A 90 -4.45 -6.76 8.44
N SER A 91 -4.70 -6.84 9.73
CA SER A 91 -6.05 -7.09 10.26
C SER A 91 -7.03 -5.97 9.93
N GLN A 92 -6.59 -4.70 9.89
CA GLN A 92 -7.44 -3.58 9.46
C GLN A 92 -7.78 -3.71 7.97
N LEU A 93 -6.80 -4.09 7.15
CA LEU A 93 -7.02 -4.33 5.72
C LEU A 93 -8.04 -5.47 5.50
N GLU A 94 -7.90 -6.58 6.21
CA GLU A 94 -8.82 -7.72 6.13
C GLU A 94 -10.23 -7.39 6.62
N ARG A 95 -10.36 -6.58 7.68
CA ARG A 95 -11.67 -6.13 8.18
C ARG A 95 -12.43 -5.31 7.13
N ASP A 96 -11.72 -4.41 6.44
CA ASP A 96 -12.37 -3.39 5.61
C ASP A 96 -12.52 -3.82 4.13
N TYR A 97 -11.65 -4.72 3.63
CA TYR A 97 -11.70 -5.26 2.26
C TYR A 97 -12.10 -6.75 2.19
N GLY A 98 -12.11 -7.44 3.33
CA GLY A 98 -12.29 -8.89 3.38
C GLY A 98 -11.01 -9.64 3.03
N GLU A 99 -10.92 -10.88 3.53
CA GLU A 99 -9.73 -11.73 3.46
C GLU A 99 -9.21 -11.92 2.02
N LYS A 100 -10.12 -12.14 1.05
CA LYS A 100 -9.73 -12.39 -0.34
C LYS A 100 -9.05 -11.18 -0.98
N GLU A 101 -9.65 -9.99 -0.85
CA GLU A 101 -9.14 -8.76 -1.47
C GLU A 101 -7.87 -8.29 -0.76
N ALA A 102 -7.85 -8.37 0.58
CA ALA A 102 -6.67 -8.06 1.38
C ALA A 102 -5.45 -8.91 0.96
N LYS A 103 -5.64 -10.22 0.76
CA LYS A 103 -4.58 -11.12 0.31
C LYS A 103 -4.08 -10.78 -1.10
N VAL A 104 -4.96 -10.35 -2.00
CA VAL A 104 -4.56 -9.88 -3.35
C VAL A 104 -3.69 -8.63 -3.24
N ILE A 105 -4.10 -7.66 -2.41
CA ILE A 105 -3.34 -6.42 -2.19
C ILE A 105 -1.95 -6.76 -1.63
N GLN A 106 -1.87 -7.56 -0.56
CA GLN A 106 -0.60 -7.93 0.08
C GLN A 106 0.37 -8.64 -0.88
N ASN A 107 -0.14 -9.54 -1.72
CA ASN A 107 0.69 -10.33 -2.64
C ASN A 107 1.11 -9.58 -3.91
N THR A 108 0.28 -8.65 -4.39
CA THR A 108 0.56 -7.93 -5.65
C THR A 108 1.51 -6.75 -5.43
N VAL A 109 1.51 -6.15 -4.23
CA VAL A 109 2.41 -5.05 -3.90
C VAL A 109 3.85 -5.58 -3.77
N GLY A 110 4.70 -5.13 -4.70
CA GLY A 110 6.10 -5.58 -4.81
C GLY A 110 7.07 -4.86 -3.88
N ASN A 111 6.80 -3.59 -3.55
CA ASN A 111 7.64 -2.81 -2.63
C ASN A 111 6.92 -2.62 -1.30
N LEU A 112 7.60 -2.92 -0.20
CA LEU A 112 7.02 -2.85 1.12
C LEU A 112 7.90 -2.01 2.04
N PHE A 113 7.29 -1.02 2.68
CA PHE A 113 7.90 -0.20 3.73
C PHE A 113 7.19 -0.51 5.03
N VAL A 114 7.93 -0.96 6.04
CA VAL A 114 7.36 -1.47 7.28
C VAL A 114 7.97 -0.68 8.44
N GLY A 115 7.10 -0.03 9.21
CA GLY A 115 7.47 0.56 10.50
C GLY A 115 7.48 -0.50 11.60
N GLN A 116 7.25 -0.08 12.84
CA GLN A 116 7.07 -1.03 13.93
C GLN A 116 5.70 -1.71 13.82
N VAL A 117 5.70 -3.04 13.79
CA VAL A 117 4.49 -3.88 13.83
C VAL A 117 4.71 -5.05 14.79
N VAL A 118 3.63 -5.61 15.31
CA VAL A 118 3.65 -6.73 16.27
C VAL A 118 2.71 -7.85 15.82
N GLY A 119 2.70 -8.97 16.55
CA GLY A 119 1.76 -10.07 16.32
C GLY A 119 1.90 -10.74 14.95
N ASP A 120 0.76 -11.08 14.35
CA ASP A 120 0.68 -11.85 13.11
C ASP A 120 1.23 -11.10 11.90
N THR A 121 1.06 -9.77 11.85
CA THR A 121 1.67 -8.90 10.84
C THR A 121 3.19 -9.01 10.90
N ALA A 122 3.80 -8.88 12.08
CA ALA A 122 5.24 -9.01 12.24
C ALA A 122 5.76 -10.39 11.82
N ARG A 123 5.03 -11.46 12.16
CA ARG A 123 5.39 -12.83 11.77
C ARG A 123 5.34 -13.02 10.25
N THR A 124 4.25 -12.60 9.62
CA THR A 124 4.06 -12.67 8.15
C THR A 124 5.16 -11.91 7.42
N LEU A 125 5.52 -10.73 7.91
CA LEU A 125 6.58 -9.91 7.32
C LEU A 125 7.96 -10.52 7.53
N SER A 126 8.24 -11.06 8.72
CA SER A 126 9.49 -11.79 9.02
C SER A 126 9.68 -12.99 8.08
N GLU A 127 8.61 -13.74 7.83
CA GLU A 127 8.63 -14.85 6.86
C GLU A 127 8.83 -14.34 5.42
N ARG A 128 8.23 -13.20 5.05
CA ARG A 128 8.35 -12.60 3.71
C ARG A 128 9.74 -12.03 3.42
N PHE A 129 10.41 -11.40 4.40
CA PHE A 129 11.78 -10.90 4.24
C PHE A 129 12.80 -12.04 4.14
N GLY A 130 12.46 -13.20 4.72
CA GLY A 130 13.34 -14.35 4.77
C GLY A 130 14.40 -14.24 5.86
N LYS A 131 15.18 -15.31 6.02
CA LYS A 131 16.27 -15.39 6.98
C LYS A 131 17.59 -15.49 6.23
N ILE A 132 18.60 -14.81 6.76
CA ILE A 132 19.98 -14.91 6.27
C ILE A 132 20.73 -15.84 7.22
N VAL A 133 21.43 -16.83 6.68
CA VAL A 133 22.35 -17.65 7.47
C VAL A 133 23.54 -16.78 7.88
N GLN A 134 23.72 -16.60 9.18
CA GLN A 134 24.84 -15.84 9.74
C GLN A 134 25.78 -16.80 10.44
N GLN A 135 27.07 -16.71 10.13
CA GLN A 135 28.10 -17.41 10.88
C GLN A 135 28.06 -16.93 12.33
N ARG A 136 27.97 -17.87 13.26
CA ARG A 136 27.99 -17.60 14.68
C ARG A 136 29.33 -18.04 15.24
N GLU A 137 30.09 -17.07 15.73
CA GLU A 137 31.26 -17.31 16.57
C GLU A 137 30.81 -17.29 18.03
N SER A 138 30.96 -18.43 18.70
CA SER A 138 30.77 -18.53 20.14
C SER A 138 32.14 -18.46 20.80
N VAL A 139 32.38 -17.42 21.60
CA VAL A 139 33.60 -17.27 22.39
C VAL A 139 33.25 -17.51 23.85
N SER A 140 33.74 -18.62 24.39
CA SER A 140 33.62 -18.96 25.82
C SER A 140 34.91 -18.59 26.54
N ARG A 141 34.83 -17.74 27.57
CA ARG A 141 35.96 -17.41 28.45
C ARG A 141 35.74 -18.02 29.85
N SER A 142 36.66 -18.90 30.25
CA SER A 142 36.84 -19.31 31.65
C SER A 142 38.13 -18.67 32.17
N ASN A 143 38.29 -18.52 33.49
CA ASN A 143 39.35 -17.70 34.12
C ASN A 143 40.78 -17.99 33.64
N ASP A 144 41.05 -19.16 33.03
CA ASP A 144 42.36 -19.52 32.46
C ASP A 144 42.35 -19.96 30.98
N ASN A 145 41.20 -19.95 30.26
CA ASN A 145 41.15 -20.41 28.87
C ASN A 145 40.02 -19.75 28.03
N VAL A 146 40.33 -19.45 26.76
CA VAL A 146 39.38 -18.96 25.76
C VAL A 146 39.18 -20.03 24.69
N THR A 147 37.93 -20.47 24.50
CA THR A 147 37.56 -21.41 23.43
C THR A 147 36.66 -20.69 22.43
N THR A 148 37.05 -20.69 21.15
CA THR A 148 36.24 -20.16 20.06
C THR A 148 35.71 -21.31 19.22
N SER A 149 34.40 -21.34 18.99
CA SER A 149 33.73 -22.30 18.11
C SER A 149 32.95 -21.54 17.04
N THR A 150 33.07 -21.97 15.78
CA THR A 150 32.40 -21.34 14.63
C THR A 150 31.38 -22.32 14.07
N ASN A 151 30.10 -21.95 14.08
CA ASN A 151 29.02 -22.72 13.46
C ASN A 151 28.45 -21.94 12.26
N THR A 152 28.36 -22.61 11.12
CA THR A 152 27.65 -22.17 9.90
C THR A 152 26.17 -22.48 9.96
#